data_AF-A0A7U6QP08-F1
#
_entry.id   AF-A0A7U6QP08-F1
#
_cell.length_a   1.000
_cell.length_b   1.000
_cell.length_c   1.000
_cell.angle_alpha   90.00
_cell.angle_beta   90.00
_cell.angle_gamma   90.00
#
_symmetry.space_group_name_H-M   'P 1'
#
loop_
_entity.id
_entity.type
_entity.pdbx_description
1 polymer ?
#
loop_
_entity_poly.entity_id
_entity_poly.type
_entity_poly.pdbx_seq_one_letter_code
_entity_poly.pdbx_strand_id
1 'polypeptide(L)'
;MVATCASAQAIDIVTTGDTTLSIGGYIKAEGAFNSPDEGDSEFKGNLRQSRINMKTTKSVEDKKLTGFIEGDFYGDYAKGGSNLRLRHAYVQVDDLTVGKTWNGQFLAVAPLHRAA
;
A
#
# COMPACT_ATOMS: atom_id res chain seq x y z
N MET A 1 -2.10 17.09 13.67
CA MET A 1 -1.50 16.20 12.65
C MET A 1 -2.10 16.56 11.30
N VAL A 2 -1.38 17.30 10.46
CA VAL A 2 -1.82 17.58 9.08
C VAL A 2 -1.17 16.52 8.19
N ALA A 3 -1.93 15.48 7.87
CA ALA A 3 -1.55 14.49 6.86
C ALA A 3 -2.23 14.89 5.55
N THR A 4 -1.51 15.54 4.65
CA THR A 4 -1.95 15.68 3.25
C THR A 4 -1.70 14.34 2.56
N CYS A 5 -2.64 13.40 2.71
CA CYS A 5 -2.61 12.16 1.95
C CYS A 5 -2.95 12.46 0.48
N ALA A 6 -1.94 12.61 -0.37
CA ALA A 6 -2.12 12.41 -1.80
C ALA A 6 -2.38 10.91 -2.00
N SER A 7 -3.64 10.51 -2.17
CA SER A 7 -3.96 9.19 -2.68
C SER A 7 -3.32 9.06 -4.07
N ALA A 8 -2.33 8.17 -4.16
CA ALA A 8 -1.53 7.91 -5.33
C ALA A 8 -2.37 7.67 -6.60
N GLN A 9 -2.27 8.56 -7.59
CA GLN A 9 -2.71 8.24 -8.95
C GLN A 9 -1.64 7.33 -9.56
N ALA A 10 -1.99 6.09 -9.89
CA ALA A 10 -1.09 5.22 -10.64
C ALA A 10 -1.01 5.75 -12.08
N ILE A 11 0.20 5.75 -12.65
CA ILE A 11 0.46 6.13 -14.03
C ILE A 11 0.60 4.85 -14.83
N ASP A 12 -0.19 4.72 -15.90
CA ASP A 12 -0.03 3.66 -16.88
C ASP A 12 1.19 3.97 -17.74
N ILE A 13 2.17 3.07 -17.72
CA ILE A 13 3.44 3.24 -18.44
C ILE A 13 3.41 2.50 -19.77
N VAL A 14 2.80 1.31 -19.78
CA VAL A 14 2.68 0.50 -20.99
C VAL A 14 1.27 -0.04 -21.07
N THR A 15 0.62 0.22 -22.20
CA THR A 15 -0.64 -0.43 -22.57
C THR A 15 -0.42 -1.10 -23.92
N THR A 16 -0.54 -2.42 -23.98
CA THR A 16 -0.37 -3.21 -25.20
C THR A 16 -1.47 -4.25 -25.27
N GLY A 17 -2.41 -4.04 -26.21
CA GLY A 17 -3.63 -4.84 -26.31
C GLY A 17 -4.36 -4.87 -24.96
N ASP A 18 -4.57 -6.08 -24.44
CA ASP A 18 -5.27 -6.31 -23.18
C ASP A 18 -4.39 -6.26 -21.93
N THR A 19 -3.13 -5.83 -22.07
CA THR A 19 -2.17 -5.75 -20.95
C THR A 19 -1.84 -4.30 -20.61
N THR A 20 -1.98 -3.95 -19.34
CA THR A 20 -1.59 -2.65 -18.78
C THR A 20 -0.58 -2.85 -17.66
N LEU A 21 0.51 -2.09 -17.71
CA LEU A 21 1.51 -1.97 -16.64
C LEU A 21 1.43 -0.54 -16.08
N SER A 22 1.19 -0.44 -14.78
CA SER A 22 1.10 0.83 -14.05
C SER A 22 2.14 0.88 -12.93
N ILE A 23 2.69 2.07 -12.69
CA ILE A 23 3.49 2.36 -11.49
C ILE A 23 2.78 3.47 -10.71
N GLY A 24 2.72 3.29 -9.40
CA GLY A 24 2.11 4.25 -8.50
C GLY A 24 2.86 4.32 -7.17
N GLY A 25 2.26 5.03 -6.23
CA GLY A 25 2.84 5.28 -4.93
C GLY A 25 2.62 6.71 -4.47
N TYR A 26 3.08 7.00 -3.26
CA TYR A 26 2.97 8.33 -2.68
C TYR A 26 4.20 8.63 -1.82
N ILE A 27 4.51 9.90 -1.70
CA ILE A 27 5.45 10.40 -0.70
C ILE A 27 4.64 10.86 0.50
N LYS A 28 5.02 10.44 1.70
CA LYS A 28 4.35 10.83 2.95
C LYS A 28 5.37 11.39 3.92
N ALA A 29 5.16 12.63 4.32
CA ALA A 29 5.89 13.29 5.39
C ALA A 29 5.11 13.24 6.70
N GLU A 30 5.79 12.90 7.78
CA GLU A 30 5.25 12.86 9.13
C GLU A 30 6.13 13.68 10.06
N GLY A 31 5.50 14.45 10.94
CA GLY A 31 6.16 15.19 12.00
C GLY A 31 5.40 14.98 13.31
N ALA A 32 6.12 14.61 14.37
CA ALA A 32 5.58 14.40 15.70
C ALA A 32 6.34 15.27 16.71
N PHE A 33 5.60 16.02 17.51
CA PHE A 33 6.12 16.73 18.68
C PHE A 33 5.82 15.90 19.92
N ASN A 34 6.85 15.57 20.68
CA ASN A 34 6.72 14.87 21.95
C ASN A 34 7.17 15.82 23.06
N SER A 35 6.25 16.18 23.95
CA SER A 35 6.51 17.02 25.12
C SER A 35 6.13 16.22 26.36
N PRO A 36 7.09 15.49 26.96
CA PRO A 36 6.84 14.70 28.17
C PRO A 36 6.74 15.60 29.41
N ASP A 37 6.09 15.10 30.46
CA ASP A 37 5.94 15.82 31.75
C ASP A 37 7.29 15.97 32.49
N GLU A 38 8.24 15.05 32.26
CA GLU A 38 9.64 15.15 32.67
C GLU A 38 10.56 14.95 31.45
N GLY A 39 11.52 15.86 31.27
CA GLY A 39 12.50 15.85 30.17
C GLY A 39 12.29 16.95 29.12
N ASP A 40 13.09 16.91 28.06
CA ASP A 40 13.05 17.91 26.99
C ASP A 40 11.98 17.58 25.93
N SER A 41 11.38 18.63 25.37
CA SER A 41 10.49 18.48 24.22
C SER A 41 11.29 18.17 22.94
N GLU A 42 10.83 17.19 22.17
CA GLU A 42 11.50 16.71 20.97
C GLU A 42 10.57 16.74 19.74
N PHE A 43 11.11 17.17 18.60
CA PHE A 43 10.45 17.03 17.29
C PHE A 43 11.08 15.89 16.48
N LYS A 44 10.25 14.99 15.96
CA LYS A 44 10.65 13.88 15.08
C LYS A 44 9.98 14.00 13.73
N GLY A 45 10.77 14.18 12.68
CA GLY A 45 10.32 14.13 11.29
C GLY A 45 10.73 12.84 10.59
N ASN A 46 9.87 12.27 9.74
CA ASN A 46 10.25 11.15 8.89
C ASN A 46 9.44 11.08 7.57
N LEU A 47 9.98 10.33 6.59
CA LEU A 47 9.36 10.06 5.28
C LEU A 47 9.15 8.55 5.02
N ARG A 48 9.34 7.72 6.04
CA ARG A 48 9.56 6.27 5.89
C ARG A 48 8.33 5.51 5.43
N GLN A 49 7.16 6.10 5.63
CA GLN A 49 5.89 5.54 5.18
C GLN A 49 5.56 5.85 3.72
N SER A 50 6.44 6.55 3.00
CA SER A 50 6.32 6.70 1.54
C SER A 50 6.25 5.33 0.88
N ARG A 51 5.41 5.21 -0.14
CA ARG A 51 5.12 3.95 -0.83
C ARG A 51 5.42 4.04 -2.30
N ILE A 52 5.82 2.91 -2.85
CA ILE A 52 5.91 2.67 -4.29
C ILE A 52 5.24 1.35 -4.61
N ASN A 53 4.48 1.31 -5.70
CA ASN A 53 3.83 0.10 -6.18
C ASN A 53 3.93 -0.04 -7.70
N MET A 54 3.83 -1.29 -8.14
CA MET A 54 3.71 -1.67 -9.53
C MET A 54 2.53 -2.63 -9.65
N LYS A 55 1.70 -2.38 -10.67
CA LYS A 55 0.52 -3.17 -10.98
C LYS A 55 0.58 -3.60 -12.42
N THR A 56 0.20 -4.85 -12.69
CA THR A 56 0.01 -5.35 -14.05
C THR A 56 -1.37 -5.95 -14.14
N THR A 57 -2.14 -5.60 -15.17
CA THR A 57 -3.44 -6.21 -15.45
C THR A 57 -3.44 -6.76 -16.86
N LYS A 58 -3.95 -7.98 -17.03
CA LYS A 58 -4.12 -8.63 -18.32
C LYS A 58 -5.48 -9.32 -18.39
N SER A 59 -6.22 -9.13 -19.47
CA SER A 59 -7.41 -9.95 -19.75
C SER A 59 -7.00 -11.19 -20.58
N VAL A 60 -7.47 -12.37 -20.18
CA VAL A 60 -7.25 -13.64 -20.89
C VAL A 60 -8.54 -14.45 -20.83
N GLU A 61 -9.13 -14.77 -21.98
CA GLU A 61 -10.32 -15.66 -22.07
C GLU A 61 -11.42 -15.28 -21.07
N ASP A 62 -11.84 -14.02 -21.11
CA ASP A 62 -12.84 -13.39 -20.22
C ASP A 62 -12.46 -13.27 -18.73
N LYS A 63 -11.26 -13.71 -18.35
CA LYS A 63 -10.74 -13.60 -16.98
C LYS A 63 -9.77 -12.43 -16.82
N LYS A 64 -9.82 -11.79 -15.66
CA LYS A 64 -8.91 -10.69 -15.33
C LYS A 64 -7.76 -11.19 -14.45
N LEU A 65 -6.56 -11.20 -15.01
CA LEU A 65 -5.33 -11.43 -14.28
C LEU A 65 -4.77 -10.09 -13.78
N THR A 66 -4.50 -10.00 -12.48
CA THR A 66 -3.86 -8.83 -11.87
C THR A 66 -2.65 -9.28 -11.05
N GLY A 67 -1.48 -8.70 -11.32
CA GLY A 67 -0.30 -8.78 -10.46
C GLY A 67 -0.10 -7.45 -9.73
N PHE A 68 0.28 -7.50 -8.46
CA PHE A 68 0.54 -6.30 -7.67
C PHE A 68 1.69 -6.50 -6.68
N ILE A 69 2.62 -5.56 -6.68
CA ILE A 69 3.70 -5.46 -5.71
C ILE A 69 3.77 -4.04 -5.14
N GLU A 70 3.90 -3.91 -3.82
CA GLU A 70 4.03 -2.63 -3.12
C GLU A 70 5.07 -2.74 -2.00
N GLY A 71 5.89 -1.70 -1.85
CA GLY A 71 6.83 -1.54 -0.74
C GLY A 71 6.71 -0.18 -0.04
N ASP A 72 7.23 -0.11 1.19
CA ASP A 72 7.52 1.13 1.92
C ASP A 72 8.92 1.12 2.53
N PHE A 73 9.41 2.27 3.00
CA PHE A 73 10.71 2.43 3.65
C PHE A 73 10.62 2.31 5.18
N TYR A 74 9.65 1.53 5.67
CA TYR A 74 9.38 1.38 7.11
C TYR A 74 10.04 0.12 7.72
N GLY A 75 10.93 -0.53 6.98
CA GLY A 75 11.73 -1.66 7.45
C GLY A 75 12.69 -1.23 8.55
N ASP A 76 12.81 -2.05 9.60
CA ASP A 76 13.67 -1.81 10.77
C ASP A 76 13.40 -0.49 11.51
N TYR A 77 12.19 0.07 11.38
CA TYR A 77 11.79 1.33 12.03
C TYR A 77 12.07 1.34 13.55
N ALA A 78 11.82 0.23 14.24
CA ALA A 78 12.05 0.09 15.68
C ALA A 78 13.52 0.29 16.08
N LYS A 79 14.47 0.10 15.15
CA LYS A 79 15.91 0.34 15.33
C LYS A 79 16.34 1.68 14.74
N GLY A 80 15.40 2.54 14.37
CA GLY A 80 15.68 3.80 13.67
C GLY A 80 16.02 3.63 12.18
N GLY A 81 15.84 2.45 11.58
CA GLY A 81 16.12 2.18 10.16
C GLY A 81 15.01 2.63 9.21
N SER A 82 15.34 2.64 7.91
CA SER A 82 14.41 2.96 6.81
C SER A 82 14.55 1.99 5.63
N ASN A 83 14.76 0.71 5.94
CA ASN A 83 14.96 -0.31 4.92
C ASN A 83 13.68 -0.53 4.11
N LEU A 84 13.84 -0.90 2.84
CA LEU A 84 12.70 -1.25 1.99
C LEU A 84 12.03 -2.51 2.54
N ARG A 85 10.72 -2.43 2.79
CA ARG A 85 9.89 -3.51 3.29
C ARG A 85 8.80 -3.81 2.28
N LEU A 86 8.69 -5.07 1.89
CA LEU A 86 7.59 -5.57 1.07
C LEU A 86 6.27 -5.49 1.85
N ARG A 87 5.29 -4.75 1.34
CA ARG A 87 3.95 -4.61 1.93
C ARG A 87 2.95 -5.56 1.29
N HIS A 88 2.87 -5.54 -0.03
CA HIS A 88 1.97 -6.38 -0.82
C HIS A 88 2.76 -7.05 -1.94
N ALA A 89 2.48 -8.32 -2.18
CA ALA A 89 2.97 -9.09 -3.31
C ALA A 89 1.96 -10.20 -3.58
N TYR A 90 1.04 -9.97 -4.51
CA TYR A 90 -0.03 -10.90 -4.81
C TYR A 90 -0.34 -10.97 -6.31
N VAL A 91 -0.94 -12.08 -6.68
CA VAL A 91 -1.59 -12.29 -7.97
C VAL A 91 -3.07 -12.56 -7.71
N GLN A 92 -3.93 -11.99 -8.53
CA GLN A 92 -5.37 -12.14 -8.49
C GLN A 92 -5.87 -12.61 -9.85
N VAL A 93 -6.72 -13.64 -9.84
CA VAL A 93 -7.50 -14.09 -10.99
C VAL A 93 -8.96 -13.98 -10.61
N ASP A 94 -9.67 -13.04 -11.22
CA ASP A 94 -11.04 -12.67 -10.84
C ASP A 94 -11.13 -12.40 -9.32
N ASP A 95 -11.85 -13.23 -8.56
CA ASP A 95 -12.02 -13.09 -7.11
C ASP A 95 -10.96 -13.85 -6.27
N LEU A 96 -10.17 -14.72 -6.90
CA LEU A 96 -9.15 -15.50 -6.19
C LEU A 96 -7.85 -14.72 -6.08
N THR A 97 -7.42 -14.43 -4.85
CA THR A 97 -6.13 -13.75 -4.57
C THR A 97 -5.17 -14.69 -3.87
N VAL A 98 -3.94 -14.79 -4.39
CA VAL A 98 -2.85 -15.58 -3.80
C VAL A 98 -1.64 -14.68 -3.59
N GLY A 99 -1.10 -14.68 -2.38
CA GLY A 99 0.14 -13.99 -2.04
C GLY A 99 0.04 -13.18 -0.74
N LYS A 100 1.05 -12.34 -0.52
CA LYS A 100 1.12 -11.44 0.62
C LYS A 100 0.21 -10.24 0.35
N THR A 101 -0.94 -10.21 1.00
CA THR A 101 -1.83 -9.05 0.99
C THR A 101 -2.55 -8.94 2.33
N TRP A 102 -3.32 -7.88 2.55
CA TRP A 102 -4.18 -7.81 3.72
C TRP A 102 -5.29 -8.86 3.58
N ASN A 103 -5.41 -9.76 4.55
CA ASN A 103 -6.62 -10.54 4.71
C ASN A 103 -7.69 -9.62 5.31
N GLY A 104 -8.77 -9.37 4.58
CA GLY A 104 -9.91 -8.54 5.01
C GLY A 104 -10.58 -8.99 6.32
N GLN A 105 -10.17 -10.13 6.88
CA GLN A 105 -10.62 -10.65 8.16
C GLN A 105 -10.33 -9.71 9.35
N PHE A 106 -9.42 -8.73 9.23
CA PHE A 106 -9.11 -7.78 10.31
C PHE A 106 -9.93 -6.47 10.29
N LEU A 107 -11.04 -6.43 9.55
CA LEU A 107 -12.14 -5.48 9.79
C LEU A 107 -13.46 -6.27 9.69
N ALA A 108 -13.78 -7.01 10.75
CA ALA A 108 -15.07 -7.66 10.87
C ALA A 108 -16.21 -6.62 10.87
N VAL A 109 -16.93 -6.52 9.75
CA VAL A 109 -18.32 -6.06 9.72
C VAL A 109 -19.11 -7.09 8.93
N ALA A 110 -20.19 -7.57 9.56
CA ALA A 110 -20.93 -8.79 9.32
C ALA A 110 -21.38 -9.07 7.86
N PRO A 111 -21.64 -10.35 7.51
CA PRO A 111 -22.28 -10.69 6.25
C PRO A 111 -23.71 -10.14 6.23
N LEU A 112 -23.98 -9.18 5.35
CA LEU A 112 -25.34 -8.88 4.95
C LEU A 112 -25.76 -9.98 3.97
N HIS A 113 -26.42 -10.98 4.53
CA HIS A 113 -27.16 -12.01 3.81
C HIS A 113 -28.03 -11.32 2.75
N ARG A 114 -27.88 -11.74 1.49
CA ARG A 114 -28.78 -11.37 0.40
C ARG A 114 -30.16 -11.93 0.73
N ALA A 115 -31.09 -11.08 1.13
CA ALA A 115 -32.52 -11.40 1.04
C ALA A 115 -32.94 -11.31 -0.43
N ALA A 116 -33.83 -12.23 -0.80
CA ALA A 116 -34.31 -12.55 -2.14
C ALA A 116 -34.77 -11.35 -3.00
#